data_AF-A0A4V0HYT9-F1
#
_entry.id   AF-A0A4V0HYT9-F1
#
_cell.length_a   1.000
_cell.length_b   1.000
_cell.length_c   1.000
_cell.angle_alpha   90.00
_cell.angle_beta   90.00
_cell.angle_gamma   90.00
#
_symmetry.space_group_name_H-M   'P 1'
#
loop_
_entity.id
_entity.type
_entity.pdbx_description
1 polymer ?
#
loop_
_entity_poly.entity_id
_entity_poly.type
_entity_poly.pdbx_seq_one_letter_code
_entity_poly.pdbx_strand_id
1 'polypeptide(L)'
;MNAPFILVVCLANLFCLAPLSVYLLYLAVLARRPRPTVVSGPWDFAALAAGLSGFVLFGGGLFLHLAQSNFRYWVRGNLEAFRGAWGSEKTTWLLLSLCYGLAVALVVALTLAARRLSFSVYNVSVPEFEAAIGDVLEQLNRPVERRGNAWSGPTGPLFQVDHFDGGRAVTLRWLSDDRPLFLDVERLTREAVRSAGADENPAGPWLMAFAGGTASWAAGSLGLLVVYFFSLR
;
A
#
# COMPACT_ATOMS: atom_id res chain seq x y z
N MET A 1 -10.92 -2.14 33.34
CA MET A 1 -10.15 -1.54 32.22
C MET A 1 -10.20 -0.03 32.38
N ASN A 2 -9.06 0.66 32.45
CA ASN A 2 -9.05 2.11 32.70
C ASN A 2 -9.58 2.83 31.44
N ALA A 3 -10.46 3.82 31.60
CA ALA A 3 -10.96 4.69 30.52
C ALA A 3 -9.89 5.14 29.49
N PRO A 4 -8.64 5.50 29.87
CA PRO A 4 -7.59 5.82 28.90
C PRO A 4 -7.25 4.69 27.93
N PHE A 5 -7.35 3.42 28.35
CA PHE A 5 -7.04 2.29 27.48
C PHE A 5 -8.09 2.12 26.36
N ILE A 6 -9.37 2.30 26.69
CA ILE A 6 -10.45 2.23 25.70
C ILE A 6 -10.27 3.33 24.64
N LEU A 7 -9.90 4.54 25.06
CA LEU A 7 -9.63 5.65 24.15
C LEU A 7 -8.49 5.33 23.17
N VAL A 8 -7.37 4.81 23.69
CA VAL A 8 -6.21 4.43 22.86
C VAL A 8 -6.60 3.37 21.84
N VAL A 9 -7.33 2.33 22.25
CA VAL A 9 -7.78 1.27 21.33
C VAL A 9 -8.73 1.83 20.27
N CYS A 10 -9.69 2.67 20.65
CA CYS A 10 -10.62 3.26 19.69
C CYS A 10 -9.93 4.18 18.68
N LEU A 11 -8.99 5.01 19.15
CA LEU A 11 -8.19 5.87 18.28
C LEU A 11 -7.27 5.04 17.36
N ALA A 12 -6.61 4.01 17.90
CA ALA A 12 -5.79 3.08 17.10
C ALA A 12 -6.61 2.47 15.96
N ASN A 13 -7.80 1.93 16.28
CA ASN A 13 -8.69 1.34 15.28
C ASN A 13 -9.11 2.37 14.23
N LEU A 14 -9.45 3.60 14.64
CA LEU A 14 -9.86 4.64 13.70
C LEU A 14 -8.71 5.02 12.76
N PHE A 15 -7.52 5.32 13.31
CA PHE A 15 -6.40 5.77 12.49
C PHE A 15 -5.84 4.66 11.62
N CYS A 16 -5.81 3.41 12.09
CA CYS A 16 -5.25 2.28 11.34
C CYS A 16 -6.26 1.68 10.34
N LEU A 17 -7.49 1.41 10.77
CA LEU A 17 -8.45 0.64 9.97
C LEU A 17 -9.25 1.51 9.00
N ALA A 18 -9.48 2.80 9.29
CA ALA A 18 -10.19 3.67 8.36
C ALA A 18 -9.46 3.83 7.01
N PRO A 19 -8.19 4.25 6.94
CA PRO A 19 -7.49 4.35 5.65
C PRO A 19 -7.33 2.99 4.97
N LEU A 20 -7.07 1.93 5.74
CA LEU A 20 -6.97 0.58 5.21
C LEU A 20 -8.29 0.12 4.56
N SER A 21 -9.44 0.41 5.19
CA SER A 21 -10.75 0.05 4.65
C SER A 21 -11.04 0.76 3.31
N VAL A 22 -10.64 2.03 3.18
CA VAL A 22 -10.74 2.78 1.92
C VAL A 22 -9.86 2.17 0.84
N TYR A 23 -8.63 1.78 1.17
CA TYR A 23 -7.73 1.11 0.23
C TYR A 23 -8.26 -0.27 -0.21
N LEU A 24 -8.76 -1.07 0.73
CA LEU A 24 -9.36 -2.37 0.42
C LEU A 24 -10.62 -2.23 -0.43
N LEU A 25 -11.44 -1.21 -0.17
CA LEU A 25 -12.60 -0.89 -1.00
C LEU A 25 -12.19 -0.48 -2.41
N TYR A 26 -11.15 0.36 -2.55
CA TYR A 26 -10.58 0.72 -3.85
C TYR A 26 -10.14 -0.53 -4.63
N LEU A 27 -9.41 -1.45 -3.99
CA LEU A 27 -9.01 -2.72 -4.62
C LEU A 27 -10.20 -3.61 -4.94
N ALA A 28 -11.22 -3.68 -4.08
CA ALA A 28 -12.43 -4.46 -4.33
C ALA A 28 -13.20 -3.93 -5.55
N VAL A 29 -13.30 -2.60 -5.69
CA VAL A 29 -13.91 -1.96 -6.87
C VAL A 29 -13.08 -2.23 -8.11
N LEU A 30 -11.75 -2.18 -8.03
CA LEU A 30 -10.86 -2.49 -9.14
C LEU A 30 -10.99 -3.95 -9.58
N ALA A 31 -11.01 -4.89 -8.63
CA ALA A 31 -11.14 -6.33 -8.86
C ALA A 31 -12.49 -6.73 -9.48
N ARG A 32 -13.55 -5.93 -9.27
CA ARG A 32 -14.89 -6.19 -9.81
C ARG A 32 -15.15 -5.56 -11.18
N ARG A 33 -14.17 -4.86 -11.76
CA ARG A 33 -14.37 -4.24 -13.08
C ARG A 33 -14.49 -5.32 -14.16
N PRO A 34 -15.47 -5.22 -15.07
CA PRO A 34 -15.68 -6.20 -16.14
C PRO A 34 -14.66 -6.10 -17.28
N ARG A 35 -13.71 -5.16 -17.18
CA ARG A 35 -12.63 -4.98 -18.14
C ARG A 35 -11.32 -4.91 -17.39
N PRO A 36 -10.24 -5.49 -17.94
CA PRO A 36 -8.96 -5.39 -17.28
C PRO A 36 -8.52 -3.93 -17.20
N THR A 37 -7.86 -3.59 -16.10
CA THR A 37 -7.49 -2.19 -15.81
C THR A 37 -6.00 -2.07 -15.59
N VAL A 38 -5.35 -1.25 -16.42
CA VAL A 38 -3.94 -0.91 -16.28
C VAL A 38 -3.77 0.27 -15.34
N VAL A 39 -3.06 0.05 -14.24
CA VAL A 39 -2.72 1.03 -13.21
C VAL A 39 -1.20 1.21 -13.20
N SER A 40 -0.72 2.44 -13.23
CA SER A 40 0.72 2.69 -13.14
C SER A 40 1.24 2.30 -11.75
N GLY A 41 2.44 1.75 -11.67
CA GLY A 41 3.07 1.32 -10.42
C GLY A 41 3.16 2.39 -9.32
N PRO A 42 3.44 3.69 -9.63
CA PRO A 42 3.45 4.72 -8.61
C PRO A 42 2.07 4.99 -7.99
N TRP A 43 1.01 4.99 -8.80
CA TRP A 43 -0.35 5.19 -8.31
C TRP A 43 -0.84 4.02 -7.46
N ASP A 44 -0.52 2.78 -7.85
CA ASP A 44 -0.83 1.59 -7.05
C ASP A 44 -0.13 1.63 -5.69
N PHE A 45 1.19 1.90 -5.69
CA PHE A 45 1.94 2.02 -4.44
C PHE A 45 1.50 3.21 -3.58
N ALA A 46 1.15 4.35 -4.18
CA ALA A 46 0.65 5.50 -3.44
C ALA A 46 -0.68 5.18 -2.73
N ALA A 47 -1.58 4.44 -3.39
CA ALA A 47 -2.82 3.98 -2.78
C ALA A 47 -2.55 3.02 -1.59
N LEU A 48 -1.60 2.08 -1.76
CA LEU A 48 -1.18 1.19 -0.68
C LEU A 48 -0.57 1.96 0.50
N ALA A 49 0.35 2.88 0.22
CA ALA A 49 0.99 3.71 1.23
C ALA A 49 -0.03 4.58 1.99
N ALA A 50 -1.03 5.13 1.29
CA ALA A 50 -2.13 5.85 1.90
C ALA A 50 -2.97 4.93 2.80
N GLY A 51 -3.28 3.71 2.35
CA GLY A 51 -4.01 2.71 3.14
C GLY A 51 -3.27 2.27 4.40
N LEU A 52 -1.94 2.16 4.34
CA LEU A 52 -1.09 1.77 5.47
C LEU A 52 -0.61 2.94 6.34
N SER A 53 -0.90 4.19 5.95
CA SER A 53 -0.43 5.39 6.65
C SER A 53 -0.77 5.39 8.14
N GLY A 54 -1.96 4.94 8.50
CA GLY A 54 -2.40 4.79 9.88
C GLY A 54 -1.51 3.86 10.71
N PHE A 55 -1.19 2.69 10.17
CA PHE A 55 -0.32 1.72 10.83
C PHE A 55 1.11 2.24 10.96
N VAL A 56 1.62 2.95 9.95
CA VAL A 56 2.95 3.53 10.00
C VAL A 56 3.02 4.64 11.05
N LEU A 57 2.08 5.60 11.03
CA LEU A 57 2.08 6.71 11.97
C LEU A 57 1.77 6.27 13.40
N PHE A 58 0.71 5.48 13.59
CA PHE A 58 0.29 5.03 14.91
C PHE A 58 1.22 3.94 15.47
N GLY A 59 1.57 2.95 14.66
CA GLY A 59 2.47 1.86 15.04
C GLY A 59 3.90 2.37 15.28
N GLY A 60 4.38 3.29 14.45
CA GLY A 60 5.65 4.00 14.66
C GLY A 60 5.66 4.78 15.97
N GLY A 61 4.62 5.60 16.22
CA GLY A 61 4.49 6.34 17.48
C GLY A 61 4.43 5.42 18.70
N LEU A 62 3.67 4.32 18.63
CA LEU A 62 3.60 3.33 19.70
C LEU A 62 4.95 2.64 19.92
N PHE A 63 5.65 2.27 18.86
CA PHE A 63 6.98 1.66 18.96
C PHE A 63 8.00 2.61 19.60
N LEU A 64 8.02 3.88 19.18
CA LEU A 64 8.86 4.91 19.80
C LEU A 64 8.52 5.09 21.29
N HIS A 65 7.23 5.08 21.62
CA HIS A 65 6.78 5.17 23.01
C HIS A 65 7.17 3.95 23.85
N LEU A 66 7.09 2.73 23.30
CA LEU A 66 7.51 1.51 23.99
C LEU A 66 9.03 1.41 24.13
N ALA A 67 9.77 1.94 23.16
CA ALA A 67 11.23 2.04 23.21
C ALA A 67 11.71 3.06 24.25
N GLN A 68 10.85 3.95 24.71
CA GLN A 68 11.14 4.86 25.81
C GLN A 68 11.35 4.06 27.11
N SER A 69 12.60 3.99 27.56
CA SER A 69 12.99 3.38 28.83
C SER A 69 12.24 3.93 30.05
N ASN A 70 11.64 5.13 29.94
CA ASN A 70 10.85 5.77 30.99
C ASN A 70 9.45 5.19 31.19
N PHE A 71 9.01 4.25 30.35
CA PHE A 71 7.90 3.38 30.73
C PHE A 71 8.16 2.73 32.11
N ARG A 72 9.43 2.46 32.45
CA ARG A 72 9.84 1.99 33.78
C ARG A 72 9.60 3.01 34.89
N TYR A 73 9.74 4.32 34.66
CA TYR A 73 9.43 5.34 35.66
C TYR A 73 7.93 5.46 35.91
N TRP A 74 7.12 5.34 34.85
CA TRP A 74 5.66 5.30 34.95
C TRP A 74 5.19 4.08 35.75
N VAL A 75 5.73 2.89 35.49
CA VAL A 75 5.43 1.66 36.25
C VAL A 75 5.88 1.75 37.72
N ARG A 76 6.93 2.52 38.03
CA ARG A 76 7.44 2.69 39.40
C ARG A 76 6.76 3.79 40.22
N GLY A 77 5.81 4.55 39.64
CA GLY A 77 5.01 5.55 40.37
C GLY A 77 5.76 6.83 40.80
N ASN A 78 6.96 7.11 40.25
CA ASN A 78 7.75 8.28 40.64
C ASN A 78 7.43 9.50 39.75
N LEU A 79 6.35 10.21 40.10
CA LEU A 79 5.80 11.33 39.32
C LEU A 79 6.68 12.59 39.27
N GLU A 80 7.48 12.85 40.31
CA GLU A 80 8.37 14.03 40.34
C GLU A 80 9.57 13.86 39.40
N ALA A 81 10.20 12.67 39.41
CA ALA A 81 11.27 12.35 38.47
C ALA A 81 10.78 12.35 37.02
N PHE A 82 9.54 11.91 36.78
CA PHE A 82 8.92 11.93 35.46
C PHE A 82 8.74 13.37 34.92
N ARG A 83 8.27 14.31 35.76
CA ARG A 83 8.11 15.72 35.35
C ARG A 83 9.44 16.39 34.99
N GLY A 84 10.50 16.11 35.76
CA GLY A 84 11.85 16.63 35.48
C GLY A 84 12.44 16.08 34.18
N ALA A 85 12.33 14.76 33.95
CA ALA A 85 12.79 14.12 32.71
C ALA A 85 12.01 14.60 31.48
N TRP A 86 10.69 14.82 31.61
CA TRP A 86 9.83 15.25 30.51
C TRP A 86 10.27 16.59 29.89
N GLY A 87 10.79 17.53 30.69
CA GLY A 87 11.28 18.82 30.19
C GLY A 87 12.53 18.69 29.31
N SER A 88 13.48 17.84 29.71
CA SER A 88 14.73 17.59 29.00
C SER A 88 14.53 16.72 27.75
N GLU A 89 13.58 15.78 27.81
CA GLU A 89 13.41 14.77 26.75
C GLU A 89 12.53 15.21 25.58
N LYS A 90 11.74 16.29 25.72
CA LYS A 90 10.90 16.80 24.62
C LYS A 90 11.68 16.99 23.33
N THR A 91 12.87 17.59 23.42
CA THR A 91 13.72 17.84 22.24
C THR A 91 14.21 16.53 21.64
N THR A 92 14.63 15.57 22.47
CA THR A 92 15.07 14.25 22.01
C THR A 92 13.94 13.49 21.32
N TRP A 93 12.74 13.48 21.88
CA TRP A 93 11.58 12.79 21.29
C TRP A 93 11.06 13.47 20.03
N LEU A 94 11.09 14.80 19.99
CA LEU A 94 10.77 15.55 18.78
C LEU A 94 11.77 15.22 17.67
N LEU A 95 13.07 15.21 17.98
CA LEU A 95 14.12 14.86 17.03
C LEU A 95 13.97 13.42 16.55
N LEU A 96 13.71 12.46 17.45
CA LEU A 96 13.53 11.06 17.12
C LEU A 96 12.29 10.83 16.24
N SER A 97 11.17 11.49 16.57
CA SER A 97 9.94 11.44 15.76
C SER A 97 10.16 12.06 14.38
N LEU A 98 10.92 13.16 14.31
CA LEU A 98 11.30 13.79 13.04
C LEU A 98 12.19 12.86 12.21
N CYS A 99 13.22 12.25 12.80
CA CYS A 99 14.09 11.29 12.13
C CYS A 99 13.29 10.08 11.62
N TYR A 100 12.36 9.56 12.43
CA TYR A 100 11.45 8.48 12.02
C TYR A 100 10.60 8.90 10.82
N GLY A 101 9.95 10.07 10.89
CA GLY A 101 9.13 10.59 9.79
C GLY A 101 9.93 10.79 8.50
N LEU A 102 11.15 11.33 8.60
CA LEU A 102 12.06 11.49 7.46
C LEU A 102 12.49 10.15 6.87
N ALA A 103 12.80 9.15 7.70
CA ALA A 103 13.16 7.81 7.25
C ALA A 103 11.99 7.14 6.50
N VAL A 104 10.77 7.22 7.04
CA VAL A 104 9.55 6.72 6.37
C VAL A 104 9.33 7.44 5.03
N ALA A 105 9.41 8.77 5.02
CA ALA A 105 9.22 9.56 3.80
C ALA A 105 10.27 9.21 2.74
N LEU A 106 11.53 9.01 3.15
CA LEU A 106 12.62 8.59 2.26
C LEU A 106 12.33 7.21 1.66
N VAL A 107 11.93 6.23 2.47
CA VAL A 107 11.58 4.88 1.98
C VAL A 107 10.43 4.94 0.98
N VAL A 108 9.38 5.72 1.27
CA VAL A 108 8.25 5.91 0.35
C VAL A 108 8.71 6.58 -0.96
N ALA A 109 9.52 7.64 -0.87
CA ALA A 109 10.03 8.35 -2.05
C ALA A 109 10.95 7.48 -2.92
N LEU A 110 11.86 6.72 -2.31
CA LEU A 110 12.73 5.77 -3.01
C LEU A 110 11.92 4.64 -3.66
N THR A 111 10.90 4.12 -2.99
CA THR A 111 10.03 3.09 -3.55
C THR A 111 9.20 3.61 -4.72
N LEU A 112 8.65 4.82 -4.60
CA LEU A 112 7.95 5.49 -5.70
C LEU A 112 8.88 5.73 -6.89
N ALA A 113 10.13 6.15 -6.63
CA ALA A 113 11.14 6.33 -7.68
C ALA A 113 11.48 5.01 -8.38
N ALA A 114 11.68 3.93 -7.62
CA ALA A 114 11.97 2.60 -8.14
C ALA A 114 10.80 2.00 -8.94
N ARG A 115 9.56 2.41 -8.65
CA ARG A 115 8.34 1.94 -9.34
C ARG A 115 7.92 2.80 -10.54
N ARG A 116 8.68 3.83 -10.92
CA ARG A 116 8.31 4.72 -12.05
C ARG A 116 8.20 4.02 -13.40
N LEU A 117 8.96 2.94 -13.60
CA LEU A 117 8.93 2.14 -14.83
C LEU A 117 8.27 0.78 -14.56
N SER A 118 7.10 0.82 -13.95
CA SER A 118 6.29 -0.38 -13.72
C SER A 118 4.81 -0.06 -13.84
N PHE A 119 4.02 -1.03 -14.25
CA PHE A 119 2.56 -0.96 -14.23
C PHE A 119 1.96 -2.32 -13.91
N SER A 120 0.77 -2.30 -13.33
CA SER A 120 0.02 -3.49 -12.93
C SER A 120 -1.28 -3.55 -13.74
N VAL A 121 -1.61 -4.73 -14.23
CA VAL A 121 -2.83 -5.02 -14.98
C VAL A 121 -3.69 -5.94 -14.13
N TYR A 122 -4.87 -5.46 -13.74
CA TYR A 122 -5.81 -6.21 -12.92
C TYR A 122 -6.90 -6.85 -13.80
N ASN A 123 -7.41 -7.99 -13.35
CA ASN A 123 -8.48 -8.77 -14.00
C ASN A 123 -8.07 -9.30 -15.38
N VAL A 124 -6.82 -9.76 -15.51
CA VAL A 124 -6.31 -10.41 -16.72
C VAL A 124 -5.68 -11.75 -16.33
N SER A 125 -5.88 -12.78 -17.14
CA SER A 125 -5.14 -14.03 -16.93
C SER A 125 -3.70 -13.90 -17.43
N VAL A 126 -2.78 -14.66 -16.87
CA VAL A 126 -1.37 -14.66 -17.29
C VAL A 126 -1.22 -14.96 -18.79
N PRO A 127 -1.89 -16.00 -19.36
CA PRO A 127 -1.77 -16.31 -20.79
C PRO A 127 -2.30 -15.20 -21.71
N GLU A 128 -3.42 -14.57 -21.36
CA GLU A 128 -3.97 -13.46 -22.15
C GLU A 128 -3.07 -12.23 -22.13
N PHE A 129 -2.50 -11.91 -20.95
CA PHE A 129 -1.53 -10.83 -20.84
C PHE A 129 -0.25 -11.14 -21.65
N GLU A 130 0.25 -12.37 -21.59
CA GLU A 130 1.44 -12.80 -22.32
C GLU A 130 1.22 -12.81 -23.84
N ALA A 131 0.03 -13.19 -24.32
CA ALA A 131 -0.34 -13.05 -25.72
C ALA A 131 -0.39 -11.56 -26.12
N ALA A 132 -1.09 -10.73 -25.34
CA ALA A 132 -1.22 -9.31 -25.63
C ALA A 132 0.13 -8.57 -25.65
N ILE A 133 1.05 -8.88 -24.73
CA ILE A 133 2.39 -8.27 -24.75
C ILE A 133 3.24 -8.78 -25.91
N GLY A 134 3.06 -10.04 -26.32
CA GLY A 134 3.69 -10.62 -27.52
C GLY A 134 3.29 -9.84 -28.77
N ASP A 135 1.99 -9.66 -28.99
CA ASP A 135 1.44 -8.92 -30.13
C ASP A 135 1.95 -7.47 -30.16
N VAL A 136 2.01 -6.82 -29.00
CA VAL A 136 2.54 -5.45 -28.86
C VAL A 136 4.02 -5.37 -29.24
N LEU A 137 4.83 -6.34 -28.81
CA LEU A 137 6.26 -6.37 -29.13
C LEU A 137 6.51 -6.68 -30.61
N GLU A 138 5.70 -7.55 -31.20
CA GLU A 138 5.70 -7.80 -32.65
C GLU A 138 5.32 -6.54 -33.44
N GLN A 139 4.26 -5.82 -33.02
CA GLN A 139 3.86 -4.55 -33.64
C GLN A 139 4.97 -3.49 -33.59
N LEU A 140 5.75 -3.47 -32.50
CA LEU A 140 6.91 -2.59 -32.34
C LEU A 140 8.18 -3.09 -33.06
N ASN A 141 8.09 -4.21 -33.80
CA ASN A 141 9.22 -4.89 -34.45
C ASN A 141 10.39 -5.17 -33.48
N ARG A 142 10.07 -5.58 -32.25
CA ARG A 142 11.06 -5.92 -31.22
C ARG A 142 11.18 -7.44 -31.09
N PRO A 143 12.25 -8.06 -31.63
CA PRO A 143 12.49 -9.47 -31.40
C PRO A 143 12.83 -9.67 -29.91
N VAL A 144 12.03 -10.46 -29.23
CA VAL A 144 12.19 -10.73 -27.79
C VAL A 144 12.26 -12.23 -27.54
N GLU A 145 13.14 -12.62 -26.62
CA GLU A 145 13.24 -13.97 -26.11
C GLU A 145 12.72 -13.98 -24.67
N ARG A 146 11.83 -14.92 -24.37
CA ARG A 146 11.30 -15.14 -23.03
C ARG A 146 12.13 -16.20 -22.31
N ARG A 147 12.59 -15.89 -21.09
CA ARG A 147 13.22 -16.84 -20.17
C ARG A 147 12.54 -16.76 -18.81
N GLY A 148 11.64 -17.71 -18.56
CA GLY A 148 10.82 -17.71 -17.34
C GLY A 148 9.90 -16.49 -17.30
N ASN A 149 10.10 -15.64 -16.30
CA ASN A 149 9.36 -14.37 -16.13
C ASN A 149 10.09 -13.15 -16.73
N ALA A 150 11.30 -13.32 -17.24
CA ALA A 150 12.07 -12.24 -17.86
C ALA A 150 11.95 -12.26 -19.38
N TRP A 151 11.80 -11.08 -19.97
CA TRP A 151 11.77 -10.85 -21.40
C TRP A 151 13.01 -10.06 -21.79
N SER A 152 13.80 -10.60 -22.71
CA SER A 152 15.07 -10.02 -23.14
C SER A 152 15.03 -9.70 -24.63
N GLY A 153 15.57 -8.53 -25.00
CA GLY A 153 15.81 -8.15 -26.38
C GLY A 153 17.27 -8.37 -26.78
N PRO A 154 17.67 -7.96 -27.99
CA PRO A 154 19.04 -8.13 -28.49
C PRO A 154 20.10 -7.42 -27.63
N THR A 155 19.71 -6.33 -26.96
CA THR A 155 20.59 -5.48 -26.15
C THR A 155 20.61 -5.86 -24.66
N GLY A 156 19.83 -6.86 -24.24
CA GLY A 156 19.74 -7.29 -22.84
C GLY A 156 18.31 -7.41 -22.30
N PRO A 157 18.14 -7.48 -20.97
CA PRO A 157 16.82 -7.64 -20.35
C PRO A 157 15.96 -6.39 -20.57
N LEU A 158 14.72 -6.57 -21.04
CA LEU A 158 13.76 -5.49 -21.26
C LEU A 158 12.86 -5.29 -20.06
N PHE A 159 12.19 -6.35 -19.61
CA PHE A 159 11.27 -6.31 -18.49
C PHE A 159 11.06 -7.69 -17.85
N GLN A 160 10.51 -7.68 -16.64
CA GLN A 160 10.09 -8.86 -15.90
C GLN A 160 8.58 -8.80 -15.66
N VAL A 161 7.92 -9.96 -15.70
CA VAL A 161 6.48 -10.11 -15.49
C VAL A 161 6.24 -10.94 -14.24
N ASP A 162 5.73 -10.32 -13.19
CA ASP A 162 5.33 -11.01 -11.97
C ASP A 162 3.80 -11.13 -11.93
N HIS A 163 3.27 -12.24 -11.40
CA HIS A 163 1.84 -12.49 -11.36
C HIS A 163 1.36 -12.85 -9.96
N PHE A 164 0.10 -12.51 -9.68
CA PHE A 164 -0.62 -12.89 -8.48
C PHE A 164 -1.96 -13.52 -8.87
N ASP A 165 -1.98 -14.84 -8.92
CA ASP A 165 -3.14 -15.62 -9.40
C ASP A 165 -4.40 -15.36 -8.57
N GLY A 166 -4.24 -15.24 -7.25
CA GLY A 166 -5.35 -15.01 -6.33
C GLY A 166 -6.11 -13.71 -6.60
N GLY A 167 -5.46 -12.71 -7.20
CA GLY A 167 -6.06 -11.43 -7.56
C GLY A 167 -6.11 -11.18 -9.06
N ARG A 168 -5.77 -12.19 -9.90
CA ARG A 168 -5.68 -12.07 -11.36
C ARG A 168 -4.98 -10.79 -11.80
N ALA A 169 -3.83 -10.54 -11.19
CA ALA A 169 -3.07 -9.32 -11.39
C ALA A 169 -1.69 -9.68 -11.94
N VAL A 170 -1.28 -8.96 -12.97
CA VAL A 170 0.04 -9.10 -13.59
C VAL A 170 0.76 -7.77 -13.48
N THR A 171 1.99 -7.79 -12.95
CA THR A 171 2.85 -6.61 -12.82
C THR A 171 3.98 -6.72 -13.80
N LEU A 172 4.11 -5.72 -14.68
CA LEU A 172 5.27 -5.57 -15.55
C LEU A 172 6.25 -4.59 -14.91
N ARG A 173 7.48 -5.06 -14.67
CA ARG A 173 8.60 -4.26 -14.19
C ARG A 173 9.60 -4.07 -15.31
N TRP A 174 9.79 -2.84 -15.76
CA TRP A 174 10.78 -2.50 -16.77
C TRP A 174 12.19 -2.55 -16.19
N LEU A 175 13.12 -3.11 -16.96
CA LEU A 175 14.53 -3.30 -16.59
C LEU A 175 15.49 -2.52 -17.51
N SER A 176 15.07 -2.19 -18.73
CA SER A 176 15.86 -1.42 -19.69
C SER A 176 15.84 0.09 -19.40
N ASP A 177 16.86 0.82 -19.82
CA ASP A 177 16.90 2.29 -19.70
C ASP A 177 16.11 3.02 -20.80
N ASP A 178 15.53 2.29 -21.76
CA ASP A 178 14.73 2.85 -22.87
C ASP A 178 13.32 3.28 -22.41
N ARG A 179 13.24 4.49 -21.84
CA ARG A 179 11.98 5.07 -21.37
C ARG A 179 10.95 5.34 -22.49
N PRO A 180 11.32 5.84 -23.68
CA PRO A 180 10.37 5.94 -24.80
C PRO A 180 9.71 4.61 -25.13
N LEU A 181 10.49 3.53 -25.22
CA LEU A 181 9.96 2.19 -25.49
C LEU A 181 9.02 1.72 -24.38
N PHE A 182 9.34 1.97 -23.11
CA PHE A 182 8.43 1.66 -22.00
C PHE A 182 7.06 2.33 -22.16
N LEU A 183 7.05 3.61 -22.53
CA LEU A 183 5.79 4.37 -22.69
C LEU A 183 4.96 3.86 -23.87
N ASP A 184 5.61 3.47 -24.97
CA ASP A 184 4.93 2.86 -26.11
C ASP A 184 4.36 1.49 -25.76
N VAL A 185 5.13 0.65 -25.05
CA VAL A 185 4.65 -0.64 -24.54
C VAL A 185 3.47 -0.44 -23.57
N GLU A 186 3.56 0.45 -22.59
CA GLU A 186 2.45 0.71 -21.65
C GLU A 186 1.18 1.14 -22.39
N ARG A 187 1.31 2.05 -23.37
CA ARG A 187 0.19 2.57 -24.16
C ARG A 187 -0.46 1.46 -24.98
N LEU A 188 0.32 0.70 -25.75
CA LEU A 188 -0.19 -0.36 -26.61
C LEU A 188 -0.74 -1.54 -25.81
N THR A 189 -0.09 -1.93 -24.71
CA THR A 189 -0.62 -2.96 -23.80
C THR A 189 -1.95 -2.53 -23.18
N ARG A 190 -2.10 -1.25 -22.81
CA ARG A 190 -3.39 -0.72 -22.31
C ARG A 190 -4.50 -0.82 -23.37
N GLU A 191 -4.17 -0.70 -24.65
CA GLU A 191 -5.13 -0.88 -25.75
C GLU A 191 -5.42 -2.36 -25.99
N ALA A 192 -4.39 -3.20 -26.12
CA ALA A 192 -4.51 -4.63 -26.39
C ALA A 192 -5.28 -5.40 -25.31
N VAL A 193 -5.05 -5.07 -24.03
CA VAL A 193 -5.72 -5.76 -22.93
C VAL A 193 -7.18 -5.33 -22.77
N ARG A 194 -7.61 -4.16 -23.28
CA ARG A 194 -9.03 -3.75 -23.23
C ARG A 194 -9.96 -4.69 -23.98
N SER A 195 -9.47 -5.39 -24.99
CA SER A 195 -10.21 -6.41 -25.74
C SER A 195 -10.17 -7.80 -25.10
N ALA A 196 -9.29 -8.03 -24.12
CA ALA A 196 -9.29 -9.29 -23.39
C ALA A 196 -10.57 -9.41 -22.56
N GLY A 197 -11.17 -10.60 -22.57
CA GLY A 197 -12.27 -10.92 -21.65
C GLY A 197 -11.77 -10.80 -20.21
N ALA A 198 -12.60 -10.27 -19.31
CA ALA A 198 -12.31 -10.36 -17.89
C ALA A 198 -13.18 -11.48 -17.32
N ASP A 199 -12.58 -12.62 -16.94
CA ASP A 199 -13.30 -13.50 -16.02
C ASP A 199 -13.26 -12.95 -14.60
N GLU A 200 -14.20 -13.44 -13.81
CA GLU A 200 -14.45 -13.01 -12.45
C GLU A 200 -13.20 -13.14 -11.57
N ASN A 201 -12.87 -12.06 -10.85
CA ASN A 201 -11.74 -12.03 -9.94
C ASN A 201 -12.12 -12.65 -8.59
N PRO A 202 -11.54 -13.79 -8.18
CA PRO A 202 -11.91 -14.47 -6.94
C PRO A 202 -11.58 -13.65 -5.70
N ALA A 203 -10.63 -12.71 -5.76
CA ALA A 203 -10.33 -11.81 -4.64
C ALA A 203 -11.39 -10.73 -4.42
N GLY A 204 -12.20 -10.39 -5.44
CA GLY A 204 -13.16 -9.28 -5.37
C GLY A 204 -14.15 -9.38 -4.19
N PRO A 205 -14.81 -10.53 -3.97
CA PRO A 205 -15.67 -10.75 -2.80
C PRO A 205 -14.93 -10.64 -1.47
N TRP A 206 -13.74 -11.24 -1.35
CA TRP A 206 -12.93 -11.21 -0.13
C TRP A 206 -12.49 -9.79 0.23
N LEU A 207 -11.96 -9.03 -0.73
CA LEU A 207 -11.56 -7.65 -0.53
C LEU A 207 -12.73 -6.78 -0.07
N MET A 208 -13.93 -6.99 -0.65
CA MET A 208 -15.14 -6.27 -0.25
C MET A 208 -15.55 -6.62 1.19
N ALA A 209 -15.49 -7.91 1.56
CA ALA A 209 -15.80 -8.36 2.92
C ALA A 209 -14.82 -7.76 3.94
N PHE A 210 -13.52 -7.78 3.66
CA PHE A 210 -12.51 -7.17 4.52
C PHE A 210 -12.66 -5.65 4.62
N ALA A 211 -12.95 -4.97 3.50
CA ALA A 211 -13.24 -3.54 3.50
C ALA A 211 -14.45 -3.21 4.39
N GLY A 212 -15.55 -3.95 4.24
CA GLY A 212 -16.75 -3.78 5.06
C GLY A 212 -16.52 -4.06 6.55
N GLY A 213 -15.78 -5.12 6.87
CA GLY A 213 -15.44 -5.48 8.25
C GLY A 213 -14.57 -4.43 8.94
N THR A 214 -13.50 -3.99 8.26
CA THR A 214 -12.59 -2.95 8.79
C THR A 214 -13.30 -1.59 8.93
N ALA A 215 -14.14 -1.20 7.96
CA ALA A 215 -14.94 0.02 8.03
C ALA A 215 -15.95 -0.02 9.20
N SER A 216 -16.64 -1.15 9.37
CA SER A 216 -17.60 -1.34 10.47
C SER A 216 -16.92 -1.24 11.84
N TRP A 217 -15.72 -1.82 11.97
CA TRP A 217 -14.95 -1.75 13.20
C TRP A 217 -14.46 -0.34 13.52
N ALA A 218 -14.00 0.40 12.51
CA ALA A 218 -13.63 1.80 12.65
C ALA A 218 -14.84 2.67 13.05
N ALA A 219 -16.00 2.46 12.42
CA ALA A 219 -17.24 3.17 12.74
C ALA A 219 -17.74 2.87 14.16
N GLY A 220 -17.67 1.61 14.60
CA GLY A 220 -17.99 1.23 15.98
C GLY A 220 -17.07 1.90 17.00
N SER A 221 -15.77 1.97 16.70
CA SER A 221 -14.79 2.68 17.54
C SER A 221 -15.10 4.19 17.62
N LEU A 222 -15.50 4.80 16.51
CA LEU A 222 -15.94 6.20 16.48
C LEU A 222 -17.20 6.42 17.33
N GLY A 223 -18.20 5.54 17.21
CA GLY A 223 -19.43 5.61 18.01
C GLY A 223 -19.14 5.53 19.52
N LEU A 224 -18.24 4.64 19.94
CA LEU A 224 -17.81 4.54 21.33
C LEU A 224 -17.11 5.82 21.81
N LEU A 225 -16.25 6.43 20.99
CA LEU A 225 -15.61 7.71 21.33
C LEU A 225 -16.66 8.81 21.53
N VAL A 226 -17.65 8.91 20.65
CA VAL A 226 -18.73 9.89 20.74
C VAL A 226 -19.50 9.71 22.06
N VAL A 227 -19.96 8.50 22.36
CA VAL A 227 -20.69 8.19 23.61
C VAL A 227 -19.84 8.55 24.83
N TYR A 228 -18.56 8.18 24.83
CA TYR A 228 -17.65 8.50 25.92
C TYR A 228 -17.54 10.01 26.17
N PHE A 229 -17.36 10.81 25.12
CA PHE A 229 -17.28 12.28 25.26
C PHE A 229 -18.60 12.92 25.71
N PHE A 230 -19.75 12.36 25.33
CA PHE A 230 -21.04 12.83 25.82
C PHE A 230 -21.26 12.48 27.29
N SER A 231 -20.79 11.32 27.75
CA SER A 231 -20.93 10.89 29.16
C SER A 231 -20.07 11.67 30.17
N LEU A 232 -19.07 12.40 29.69
CA LEU A 232 -18.20 13.24 30.51
C LEU A 232 -18.76 14.65 30.75
N ARG A 233 -19.86 15.01 30.08
CA ARG A 233 -20.56 16.29 30.27
C ARG A 233 -21.68 16.13 31.29
#